data_AF-A0A1X6YR11-F1
#
_entry.id   AF-A0A1X6YR11-F1
#
_cell.length_a   1.000
_cell.length_b   1.000
_cell.length_c   1.000
_cell.angle_alpha   90.00
_cell.angle_beta   90.00
_cell.angle_gamma   90.00
#
_symmetry.space_group_name_H-M   'P 1'
#
loop_
_entity.id
_entity.type
_entity.pdbx_description
1 polymer ?
#
loop_
_entity_poly.entity_id
_entity_poly.type
_entity_poly.pdbx_seq_one_letter_code
_entity_poly.pdbx_strand_id
1 'polypeptide(L)'
;MLSRLSLRLRIFLFFCLLAAGALAVSSIALWISYQRAADPDLASAFVFAEILMGFGFVALIAAVWLLFDDNVAKPIERLSAQLRARAHAGVSTDVDMQAARYLGDLAPAAAGLADQLSGKTMDVAEAVAVETAHLAAEKQRLTALLTEIPVAMVLASPTHKIVLYDGQAAGVLAQIAHPRLNASLFEYLQPAPLEQAFKKLTKTGLEVTCTLISIDGAQTYSARMKPLGDAPGYLLLFDESSANIAPDAARPLVYDFDLLHSDAEDRFDTLALSDLCFVVFDTETTGLLPHKDEIVQIGAVRVVNGRIVEGEQLDMLVDPGMPIPAASTKVHKVNDRMVEGAPDIGEAGRVFHQFARNAVIVAHNAPFDMAFLRRHAKRMNVDWDHPILDTVLLSAVLFGASDQHTLDALCDRLQITIPENLRHTALGDAVATAQALVKMLPMLQARGMTTFGEVIEATRKHGRLLEDLN
;
A
#
# COMPACT_ATOMS: atom_id res chain seq x y z
N MET A 1 30.04 15.91 25.81
CA MET A 1 30.14 15.59 27.25
C MET A 1 28.89 14.89 27.81
N LEU A 2 27.67 15.31 27.44
CA LEU A 2 26.41 14.73 27.96
C LEU A 2 26.10 13.29 27.50
N SER A 3 26.63 12.85 26.35
CA SER A 3 26.38 11.50 25.79
C SER A 3 27.06 10.36 26.56
N ARG A 4 27.96 10.66 27.51
CA ARG A 4 28.63 9.65 28.35
C ARG A 4 27.91 9.38 29.68
N LEU A 5 26.89 10.17 30.02
CA LEU A 5 26.13 10.00 31.26
C LEU A 5 25.08 8.89 31.06
N SER A 6 24.70 8.15 32.11
CA SER A 6 23.62 7.16 31.98
C SER A 6 22.28 7.83 31.63
N LEU A 7 21.41 7.14 30.89
CA LEU A 7 20.07 7.66 30.52
C LEU A 7 19.30 8.15 31.77
N ARG A 8 19.37 7.39 32.86
CA ARG A 8 18.76 7.73 34.15
C ARG A 8 19.29 9.05 34.72
N LEU A 9 20.59 9.30 34.64
CA LEU A 9 21.18 10.55 35.11
C LEU A 9 20.80 11.73 34.21
N ARG A 10 20.68 11.53 32.89
CA ARG A 10 20.23 12.58 31.96
C ARG A 10 18.77 12.96 32.24
N ILE A 11 17.89 11.97 32.43
CA ILE A 11 16.50 12.20 32.83
C ILE A 11 16.44 12.95 34.16
N PHE A 12 17.26 12.56 35.14
CA PHE A 12 17.36 13.27 36.42
C PHE A 12 17.81 14.73 36.23
N LEU A 13 18.82 14.99 35.41
CA LEU A 13 19.29 16.35 35.11
C LEU A 13 18.21 17.19 34.41
N PHE A 14 17.34 16.59 33.61
CA PHE A 14 16.16 17.27 33.05
C PHE A 14 15.19 17.73 34.14
N PHE A 15 14.89 16.87 35.12
CA PHE A 15 14.06 17.26 36.27
C PHE A 15 14.73 18.33 37.14
N CYS A 16 16.06 18.27 37.32
CA CYS A 16 16.79 19.33 37.99
C CYS A 16 16.73 20.66 37.22
N LEU A 17 16.85 20.63 35.89
CA LEU A 17 16.74 21.82 35.04
C LEU A 17 15.33 22.42 35.10
N LEU A 18 14.29 21.58 35.07
CA LEU A 18 12.90 22.00 35.24
C LEU A 18 12.68 22.66 36.61
N ALA A 19 13.19 22.06 37.68
CA ALA A 19 13.08 22.62 39.03
C ALA A 19 13.83 23.96 39.16
N ALA A 20 15.04 24.05 38.63
CA ALA A 20 15.82 25.30 38.63
C ALA A 20 15.15 26.39 37.79
N GLY A 21 14.62 26.03 36.62
CA GLY A 21 13.87 26.94 35.77
C GLY A 21 12.60 27.45 36.45
N ALA A 22 11.87 26.59 37.16
CA ALA A 22 10.69 26.98 37.92
C ALA A 22 11.07 27.97 39.03
N LEU A 23 12.13 27.71 39.79
CA LEU A 23 12.63 28.63 40.82
C LEU A 23 13.04 29.98 40.23
N ALA A 24 13.67 30.00 39.05
CA ALA A 24 14.04 31.23 38.36
C ALA A 24 12.80 32.03 37.91
N VAL A 25 11.82 31.38 37.29
CA VAL A 25 10.55 32.01 36.90
C VAL A 25 9.86 32.62 38.12
N SER A 26 9.74 31.87 39.22
CA SER A 26 9.16 32.37 40.47
C SER A 26 9.93 33.55 41.05
N SER A 27 11.26 33.49 41.08
CA SER A 27 12.10 34.55 41.62
C SER A 27 11.98 35.85 40.81
N ILE A 28 11.97 35.73 39.48
CA ILE A 28 11.80 36.87 38.56
C ILE A 28 10.40 37.48 38.72
N ALA A 29 9.35 36.65 38.78
CA ALA A 29 7.99 37.13 38.94
C ALA A 29 7.78 37.85 40.28
N LEU A 30 8.31 37.29 41.37
CA LEU A 30 8.27 37.92 42.69
C LEU A 30 9.07 39.23 42.72
N TRP A 31 10.24 39.28 42.08
CA TRP A 31 11.04 40.50 42.00
C TRP A 31 10.34 41.62 41.22
N ILE A 32 9.72 41.30 40.09
CA ILE A 32 8.92 42.26 39.31
C ILE A 32 7.70 42.75 40.12
N SER A 33 7.01 41.84 40.80
CA SER A 33 5.88 42.16 41.67
C SER A 33 6.28 43.07 42.83
N TYR A 34 7.41 42.78 43.48
CA TYR A 34 7.96 43.62 44.55
C TYR A 34 8.24 45.05 44.09
N GLN A 35 8.79 45.23 42.88
CA GLN A 35 8.99 46.57 42.32
C GLN A 35 7.68 47.33 42.05
N ARG A 36 6.58 46.60 41.80
CA ARG A 36 5.24 47.18 41.57
C ARG A 36 4.43 47.39 42.85
N ALA A 37 4.89 46.87 43.99
CA ALA A 37 4.18 46.96 45.27
C ALA A 37 4.12 48.38 45.88
N ALA A 38 4.71 49.38 45.23
CA ALA A 38 4.60 50.80 45.59
C ALA A 38 3.28 51.45 45.11
N ASP A 39 2.51 50.78 44.24
CA ASP A 39 1.16 51.21 43.85
C ASP A 39 0.11 50.81 44.92
N PRO A 40 -0.96 51.61 45.14
CA PRO A 40 -1.90 51.39 46.26
C PRO A 40 -2.72 50.10 46.19
N ASP A 41 -2.78 49.42 45.05
CA ASP A 41 -3.56 48.21 44.83
C ASP A 41 -2.67 46.95 44.90
N LEU A 42 -2.30 46.55 46.11
CA LEU A 42 -1.47 45.37 46.38
C LEU A 42 -2.06 44.08 45.81
N ALA A 43 -3.39 43.96 45.71
CA ALA A 43 -4.04 42.78 45.13
C ALA A 43 -3.68 42.62 43.64
N SER A 44 -3.57 43.72 42.91
CA SER A 44 -3.18 43.71 41.49
C SER A 44 -1.75 43.20 41.25
N ALA A 45 -0.82 43.47 42.18
CA ALA A 45 0.59 43.06 42.07
C ALA A 45 0.78 41.55 42.29
N PHE A 46 0.01 40.93 43.19
CA PHE A 46 0.04 39.48 43.41
C PHE A 46 -0.63 38.72 42.27
N VAL A 47 -1.78 39.20 41.78
CA VAL A 47 -2.45 38.62 40.60
C VAL A 47 -1.53 38.68 39.37
N PHE A 48 -0.81 39.79 39.18
CA PHE A 48 0.18 39.91 38.12
C PHE A 48 1.33 38.89 38.24
N ALA A 49 1.84 38.67 39.46
CA ALA A 49 2.90 37.69 39.71
C ALA A 49 2.42 36.27 39.39
N GLU A 50 1.20 35.92 39.78
CA GLU A 50 0.59 34.62 39.51
C GLU A 50 0.43 34.37 38.01
N ILE A 51 -0.08 35.35 37.27
CA ILE A 51 -0.20 35.27 35.80
C ILE A 51 1.18 35.07 35.15
N LEU A 52 2.18 35.86 35.57
CA LEU A 52 3.52 35.77 35.00
C LEU A 52 4.20 34.42 35.30
N MET A 53 4.05 33.90 36.53
CA MET A 53 4.52 32.56 36.88
C MET A 53 3.78 31.48 36.09
N GLY A 54 2.45 31.61 35.93
CA GLY A 54 1.64 30.69 35.15
C GLY A 54 2.13 30.56 33.71
N PHE A 55 2.27 31.68 32.99
CA PHE A 55 2.82 31.68 31.64
C PHE A 55 4.27 31.18 31.59
N GLY A 56 5.11 31.58 32.55
CA GLY A 56 6.51 31.14 32.63
C GLY A 56 6.65 29.63 32.83
N PHE A 57 5.81 29.03 33.69
CA PHE A 57 5.80 27.58 33.90
C PHE A 57 5.28 26.83 32.68
N VAL A 58 4.22 27.32 32.03
CA VAL A 58 3.71 26.71 30.79
C VAL A 58 4.81 26.73 29.71
N ALA A 59 5.48 27.86 29.51
CA ALA A 59 6.56 27.98 28.54
C ALA A 59 7.74 27.05 28.87
N LEU A 60 8.14 26.97 30.14
CA LEU A 60 9.21 26.09 30.59
C LEU A 60 8.86 24.60 30.40
N ILE A 61 7.65 24.19 30.78
CA ILE A 61 7.17 22.81 30.59
C ILE A 61 7.13 22.46 29.11
N ALA A 62 6.61 23.35 28.26
CA ALA A 62 6.59 23.15 26.81
C ALA A 62 8.00 23.02 26.23
N ALA A 63 8.95 23.86 26.66
CA ALA A 63 10.34 23.78 26.21
C ALA A 63 11.03 22.48 26.64
N VAL A 64 10.84 22.05 27.88
CA VAL A 64 11.38 20.77 28.39
C VAL A 64 10.74 19.59 27.68
N TRP A 65 9.42 19.64 27.44
CA TRP A 65 8.72 18.62 26.67
C TRP A 65 9.26 18.51 25.24
N LEU A 66 9.45 19.62 24.52
CA LEU A 66 10.05 19.64 23.19
C LEU A 66 11.45 19.02 23.18
N LEU A 67 12.28 19.38 24.15
CA LEU A 67 13.62 18.79 24.28
C LEU A 67 13.57 17.29 24.54
N PHE A 68 12.63 16.81 25.37
CA PHE A 68 12.47 15.39 25.62
C PHE A 68 11.94 14.65 24.38
N ASP A 69 10.95 15.22 23.69
CA ASP A 69 10.33 14.66 22.50
C ASP A 69 11.35 14.47 21.37
N ASP A 70 12.13 15.51 21.06
CA ASP A 70 13.12 15.49 19.98
C ASP A 70 14.32 14.58 20.26
N ASN A 71 14.74 14.47 21.53
CA ASN A 71 15.96 13.76 21.89
C ASN A 71 15.72 12.35 22.44
N VAL A 72 14.48 11.99 22.81
CA VAL A 72 14.16 10.69 23.40
C VAL A 72 12.99 10.03 22.70
N ALA A 73 11.82 10.68 22.62
CA ALA A 73 10.61 10.03 22.09
C ALA A 73 10.73 9.69 20.60
N LYS A 74 11.02 10.69 19.74
CA LYS A 74 11.18 10.48 18.29
C LYS A 74 12.31 9.49 17.95
N PRO A 75 13.51 9.55 18.57
CA PRO A 75 14.53 8.54 18.33
C PRO A 75 14.13 7.12 18.73
N ILE A 76 13.36 6.93 19.81
CA ILE A 76 12.85 5.60 20.20
C ILE A 76 11.88 5.07 19.15
N GLU A 77 10.96 5.91 18.68
CA GLU A 77 10.00 5.54 17.64
C GLU A 77 10.70 5.14 16.34
N ARG A 78 11.68 5.94 15.89
CA ARG A 78 12.51 5.66 14.70
C ARG A 78 13.29 4.36 14.85
N LEU A 79 13.98 4.15 15.98
CA LEU A 79 14.73 2.92 16.25
C LEU A 79 13.79 1.71 16.22
N SER A 80 12.62 1.82 16.87
CA SER A 80 11.62 0.75 16.87
C SER A 80 11.09 0.46 15.47
N ALA A 81 10.86 1.48 14.64
CA ALA A 81 10.43 1.33 13.26
C ALA A 81 11.50 0.66 12.39
N GLN A 82 12.77 1.05 12.53
CA GLN A 82 13.91 0.44 11.86
C GLN A 82 14.05 -1.05 12.21
N LEU A 83 13.95 -1.40 13.50
CA LEU A 83 14.00 -2.79 13.95
C LEU A 83 12.86 -3.64 13.35
N ARG A 84 11.64 -3.10 13.26
CA ARG A 84 10.52 -3.80 12.60
C ARG A 84 10.75 -3.95 11.10
N ALA A 85 11.22 -2.91 10.42
CA ALA A 85 11.54 -2.97 9.00
C ALA A 85 12.60 -4.04 8.71
N ARG A 86 13.60 -4.16 9.59
CA ARG A 86 14.63 -5.20 9.48
C ARG A 86 14.12 -6.60 9.77
N ALA A 87 13.32 -6.77 10.84
CA ALA A 87 12.80 -8.07 11.24
C ALA A 87 11.72 -8.62 10.29
N HIS A 88 10.90 -7.75 9.68
CA HIS A 88 9.68 -8.15 8.97
C HIS A 88 9.63 -7.73 7.50
N ALA A 89 10.43 -6.75 7.06
CA ALA A 89 10.45 -6.25 5.67
C ALA A 89 11.78 -6.49 4.95
N GLY A 90 12.72 -7.20 5.57
CA GLY A 90 14.03 -7.54 5.00
C GLY A 90 14.93 -6.33 4.74
N VAL A 91 14.70 -5.22 5.44
CA VAL A 91 15.46 -3.96 5.25
C VAL A 91 16.77 -4.00 6.05
N SER A 92 17.91 -3.76 5.40
CA SER A 92 19.25 -3.88 6.01
C SER A 92 19.88 -2.55 6.42
N THR A 93 19.11 -1.46 6.50
CA THR A 93 19.65 -0.12 6.81
C THR A 93 20.29 -0.10 8.20
N ASP A 94 21.49 0.49 8.30
CA ASP A 94 22.19 0.66 9.57
C ASP A 94 21.36 1.51 10.53
N VAL A 95 21.41 1.14 11.81
CA VAL A 95 20.80 1.94 12.88
C VAL A 95 21.54 3.27 12.96
N ASP A 96 20.82 4.38 12.80
CA ASP A 96 21.41 5.72 12.92
C ASP A 96 21.80 6.00 14.38
N MET A 97 23.06 5.70 14.70
CA MET A 97 23.65 5.89 16.02
C MET A 97 23.74 7.37 16.42
N GLN A 98 23.73 8.29 15.45
CA GLN A 98 23.78 9.72 15.71
C GLN A 98 22.42 10.25 16.15
N ALA A 99 21.34 9.82 15.48
CA ALA A 99 19.96 10.13 15.91
C ALA A 99 19.64 9.49 17.27
N ALA A 100 20.15 8.28 17.53
CA ALA A 100 19.90 7.54 18.77
C ALA A 100 20.91 7.84 19.90
N ARG A 101 21.79 8.84 19.76
CA ARG A 101 22.87 9.15 20.72
C ARG A 101 22.42 9.36 22.17
N TYR A 102 21.15 9.70 22.36
CA TYR A 102 20.57 9.96 23.66
C TYR A 102 19.94 8.75 24.34
N LEU A 103 19.78 7.63 23.63
CA LEU A 103 19.16 6.40 24.13
C LEU A 103 20.10 5.50 24.95
N GLY A 104 21.36 5.90 25.12
CA GLY A 104 22.35 5.13 25.87
C GLY A 104 22.68 3.81 25.18
N ASP A 105 22.79 2.73 25.96
CA ASP A 105 23.21 1.41 25.46
C ASP A 105 22.12 0.67 24.68
N LEU A 106 20.88 1.18 24.67
CA LEU A 106 19.78 0.57 23.93
C LEU A 106 20.05 0.56 22.42
N ALA A 107 20.56 1.66 21.87
CA ALA A 107 20.87 1.77 20.45
C ALA A 107 21.98 0.78 19.99
N PRO A 108 23.16 0.72 20.63
CA PRO A 108 24.19 -0.26 20.26
C PRO A 108 23.76 -1.71 20.54
N ALA A 109 23.01 -1.98 21.61
CA ALA A 109 22.51 -3.33 21.87
C ALA A 109 21.48 -3.78 20.82
N ALA A 110 20.57 -2.87 20.44
CA ALA A 110 19.61 -3.12 19.37
C ALA A 110 20.31 -3.33 18.02
N ALA A 111 21.31 -2.51 17.68
CA ALA A 111 22.12 -2.67 16.48
C ALA A 111 22.86 -4.02 16.48
N GLY A 112 23.53 -4.39 17.58
CA GLY A 112 24.22 -5.67 17.68
C GLY A 112 23.30 -6.90 17.58
N LEU A 113 22.11 -6.84 18.18
CA LEU A 113 21.10 -7.90 18.04
C LEU A 113 20.58 -7.98 16.60
N ALA A 114 20.32 -6.83 15.98
CA ALA A 114 19.88 -6.75 14.61
C ALA A 114 20.94 -7.30 13.64
N ASP A 115 22.23 -7.03 13.89
CA ASP A 115 23.34 -7.57 13.11
C ASP A 115 23.50 -9.07 13.27
N GLN A 116 23.35 -9.60 14.49
CA GLN A 116 23.34 -11.06 14.70
C GLN A 116 22.16 -11.74 14.03
N LEU A 117 20.97 -11.13 14.08
CA LEU A 117 19.78 -11.64 13.40
C LEU A 117 19.99 -11.59 11.88
N SER A 118 20.42 -10.48 11.30
CA SER A 118 20.74 -10.42 9.87
C SER A 118 21.81 -11.42 9.47
N GLY A 119 22.90 -11.57 10.23
CA GLY A 119 23.95 -12.53 9.92
C GLY A 119 23.43 -13.96 9.87
N LYS A 120 22.66 -14.39 10.87
CA LYS A 120 22.03 -15.73 10.89
C LYS A 120 20.94 -15.90 9.84
N THR A 121 20.15 -14.85 9.59
CA THR A 121 19.12 -14.87 8.55
C THR A 121 19.75 -14.95 7.17
N MET A 122 20.92 -14.34 6.94
CA MET A 122 21.61 -14.33 5.65
C MET A 122 22.20 -15.71 5.32
N ASP A 123 22.77 -16.42 6.31
CA ASP A 123 23.24 -17.80 6.13
C ASP A 123 22.08 -18.77 5.79
N VAL A 124 20.93 -18.61 6.46
CA VAL A 124 19.71 -19.38 6.16
C VAL A 124 19.10 -18.97 4.82
N ALA A 125 19.08 -17.67 4.53
CA ALA A 125 18.53 -17.12 3.29
C ALA A 125 19.35 -17.53 2.08
N GLU A 126 20.68 -17.64 2.18
CA GLU A 126 21.53 -18.13 1.08
C GLU A 126 21.22 -19.59 0.76
N ALA A 127 21.10 -20.45 1.78
CA ALA A 127 20.70 -21.84 1.60
C ALA A 127 19.28 -21.98 1.01
N VAL A 128 18.34 -21.17 1.49
CA VAL A 128 16.95 -21.14 0.97
C VAL A 128 16.91 -20.53 -0.43
N ALA A 129 17.74 -19.53 -0.75
CA ALA A 129 17.76 -18.86 -2.04
C ALA A 129 18.24 -19.78 -3.15
N VAL A 130 19.24 -20.63 -2.89
CA VAL A 130 19.67 -21.66 -3.85
C VAL A 130 18.51 -22.60 -4.18
N GLU A 131 17.80 -23.08 -3.16
CA GLU A 131 16.70 -24.02 -3.36
C GLU A 131 15.46 -23.36 -3.95
N THR A 132 15.20 -22.11 -3.59
CA THR A 132 14.12 -21.30 -4.15
C THR A 132 14.41 -20.93 -5.61
N ALA A 133 15.66 -20.64 -5.96
CA ALA A 133 16.06 -20.39 -7.35
C ALA A 133 15.93 -21.67 -8.19
N HIS A 134 16.28 -22.82 -7.63
CA HIS A 134 16.06 -24.12 -8.28
C HIS A 134 14.56 -24.38 -8.49
N LEU A 135 13.74 -24.26 -7.43
CA LEU A 135 12.28 -24.40 -7.49
C LEU A 135 11.64 -23.39 -8.43
N ALA A 136 12.13 -22.15 -8.48
CA ALA A 136 11.64 -21.10 -9.36
C ALA A 136 12.00 -21.40 -10.83
N ALA A 137 13.22 -21.89 -11.10
CA ALA A 137 13.62 -22.32 -12.43
C ALA A 137 12.82 -23.56 -12.90
N GLU A 138 12.58 -24.51 -12.00
CA GLU A 138 11.75 -25.69 -12.26
C GLU A 138 10.29 -25.32 -12.47
N LYS A 139 9.74 -24.44 -11.64
CA LYS A 139 8.41 -23.83 -11.80
C LYS A 139 8.31 -23.08 -13.12
N GLN A 140 9.28 -22.23 -13.47
CA GLN A 140 9.30 -21.48 -14.72
C GLN A 140 9.36 -22.43 -15.92
N ARG A 141 10.10 -23.54 -15.81
CA ARG A 141 10.13 -24.60 -16.83
C ARG A 141 8.80 -25.34 -16.94
N LEU A 142 8.14 -25.66 -15.83
CA LEU A 142 6.81 -26.27 -15.81
C LEU A 142 5.75 -25.31 -16.37
N THR A 143 5.80 -24.03 -15.98
CA THR A 143 4.96 -22.97 -16.55
C THR A 143 5.17 -22.87 -18.06
N ALA A 144 6.42 -22.87 -18.54
CA ALA A 144 6.72 -22.85 -19.98
C ALA A 144 6.20 -24.09 -20.71
N LEU A 145 6.26 -25.28 -20.12
CA LEU A 145 5.69 -26.50 -20.69
C LEU A 145 4.15 -26.50 -20.68
N LEU A 146 3.52 -26.00 -19.61
CA LEU A 146 2.06 -25.85 -19.52
C LEU A 146 1.54 -24.80 -20.53
N THR A 147 2.37 -23.79 -20.82
CA THR A 147 2.11 -22.72 -21.79
C THR A 147 2.11 -23.20 -23.25
N GLU A 148 2.73 -24.34 -23.53
CA GLU A 148 2.70 -25.01 -24.85
C GLU A 148 1.44 -25.86 -25.04
N ILE A 149 0.65 -26.09 -23.98
CA ILE A 149 -0.66 -26.75 -24.10
C ILE A 149 -1.65 -25.72 -24.64
N PRO A 150 -2.24 -25.92 -25.81
CA PRO A 150 -3.04 -24.89 -26.47
C PRO A 150 -4.50 -24.95 -25.98
N VAL A 151 -4.69 -24.91 -24.66
CA VAL A 151 -6.03 -24.95 -24.06
C VAL A 151 -6.06 -23.90 -22.96
N ALA A 152 -6.90 -22.88 -23.14
CA ALA A 152 -7.08 -21.82 -22.15
C ALA A 152 -7.63 -22.40 -20.85
N MET A 153 -6.84 -22.28 -19.77
CA MET A 153 -7.11 -22.92 -18.49
C MET A 153 -7.43 -21.90 -17.40
N VAL A 154 -8.54 -22.12 -16.69
CA VAL A 154 -8.90 -21.40 -15.47
C VAL A 154 -9.19 -22.39 -14.35
N LEU A 155 -8.56 -22.22 -13.21
CA LEU A 155 -8.94 -22.88 -11.96
C LEU A 155 -9.89 -21.98 -11.19
N ALA A 156 -11.00 -22.54 -10.73
CA ALA A 156 -11.98 -21.80 -9.96
C ALA A 156 -12.32 -22.48 -8.64
N SER A 157 -12.59 -21.67 -7.62
CA SER A 157 -13.11 -22.11 -6.33
C SER A 157 -14.54 -22.67 -6.45
N PRO A 158 -15.08 -23.36 -5.43
CA PRO A 158 -16.48 -23.76 -5.39
C PRO A 158 -17.47 -22.59 -5.50
N THR A 159 -17.05 -21.38 -5.13
CA THR A 159 -17.81 -20.13 -5.24
C THR A 159 -17.58 -19.40 -6.57
N HIS A 160 -16.98 -20.08 -7.56
CA HIS A 160 -16.69 -19.56 -8.89
C HIS A 160 -15.71 -18.37 -8.94
N LYS A 161 -14.85 -18.21 -7.93
CA LYS A 161 -13.77 -17.21 -7.96
C LYS A 161 -12.56 -17.77 -8.70
N ILE A 162 -11.88 -16.93 -9.46
CA ILE A 162 -10.67 -17.29 -10.21
C ILE A 162 -9.51 -17.47 -9.24
N VAL A 163 -8.89 -18.65 -9.25
CA VAL A 163 -7.75 -19.03 -8.41
C VAL A 163 -6.46 -19.09 -9.23
N LEU A 164 -6.58 -19.52 -10.49
CA LEU A 164 -5.49 -19.59 -11.44
C LEU A 164 -6.02 -19.36 -12.84
N TYR A 165 -5.24 -18.71 -13.68
CA TYR A 165 -5.47 -18.67 -15.12
C TYR A 165 -4.12 -18.64 -15.86
N ASP A 166 -4.07 -19.27 -17.02
CA ASP A 166 -2.92 -19.17 -17.92
C ASP A 166 -3.06 -17.98 -18.89
N GLY A 167 -2.01 -17.72 -19.68
CA GLY A 167 -2.03 -16.62 -20.65
C GLY A 167 -3.11 -16.74 -21.73
N GLN A 168 -3.52 -17.96 -22.08
CA GLN A 168 -4.55 -18.19 -23.10
C GLN A 168 -5.94 -17.85 -22.53
N ALA A 169 -6.23 -18.28 -21.30
CA ALA A 169 -7.42 -17.89 -20.56
C ALA A 169 -7.44 -16.39 -20.29
N ALA A 170 -6.30 -15.78 -19.98
CA ALA A 170 -6.20 -14.33 -19.86
C ALA A 170 -6.69 -13.63 -21.14
N GLY A 171 -6.27 -14.10 -22.32
CA GLY A 171 -6.72 -13.57 -23.59
C GLY A 171 -8.21 -13.79 -23.88
N VAL A 172 -8.81 -14.90 -23.45
CA VAL A 172 -10.26 -15.12 -23.55
C VAL A 172 -11.02 -14.14 -22.65
N LEU A 173 -10.61 -14.02 -21.39
CA LEU A 173 -11.29 -13.17 -20.41
C LEU A 173 -11.10 -11.68 -20.71
N ALA A 174 -9.92 -11.27 -21.18
CA ALA A 174 -9.56 -9.90 -21.54
C ALA A 174 -10.44 -9.27 -22.62
N GLN A 175 -11.12 -10.10 -23.43
CA GLN A 175 -12.10 -9.61 -24.42
C GLN A 175 -13.34 -8.99 -23.76
N ILE A 176 -13.60 -9.32 -22.50
CA ILE A 176 -14.71 -8.80 -21.71
C ILE A 176 -14.19 -7.80 -20.67
N ALA A 177 -13.16 -8.18 -19.93
CA ALA A 177 -12.60 -7.40 -18.83
C ALA A 177 -11.20 -7.89 -18.48
N HIS A 178 -10.39 -7.05 -17.84
CA HIS A 178 -9.07 -7.47 -17.38
C HIS A 178 -9.18 -8.69 -16.43
N PRO A 179 -8.51 -9.82 -16.72
CA PRO A 179 -8.53 -11.01 -15.88
C PRO A 179 -7.85 -10.72 -14.54
N ARG A 180 -8.41 -11.31 -13.47
CA ARG A 180 -8.06 -10.98 -12.09
C ARG A 180 -8.26 -12.18 -11.18
N LEU A 181 -7.25 -12.53 -10.38
CA LEU A 181 -7.37 -13.47 -9.26
C LEU A 181 -8.42 -12.98 -8.27
N ASN A 182 -9.14 -13.90 -7.63
CA ASN A 182 -10.25 -13.64 -6.71
C ASN A 182 -11.48 -12.94 -7.34
N ALA A 183 -11.46 -12.62 -8.65
CA ALA A 183 -12.65 -12.13 -9.34
C ALA A 183 -13.66 -13.26 -9.55
N SER A 184 -14.95 -12.93 -9.57
CA SER A 184 -15.99 -13.92 -9.87
C SER A 184 -16.00 -14.21 -11.36
N LEU A 185 -16.08 -15.48 -11.75
CA LEU A 185 -16.31 -15.86 -13.16
C LEU A 185 -17.61 -15.28 -13.71
N PHE A 186 -18.58 -14.94 -12.86
CA PHE A 186 -19.82 -14.28 -13.25
C PHE A 186 -19.62 -12.84 -13.76
N GLU A 187 -18.45 -12.25 -13.54
CA GLU A 187 -18.09 -10.96 -14.13
C GLU A 187 -17.71 -11.07 -15.62
N TYR A 188 -17.39 -12.28 -16.09
CA TYR A 188 -16.98 -12.54 -17.46
C TYR A 188 -18.00 -13.38 -18.22
N LEU A 189 -18.69 -14.28 -17.51
CA LEU A 189 -19.57 -15.31 -18.05
C LEU A 189 -20.96 -15.24 -17.41
N GLN A 190 -21.99 -15.60 -18.16
CA GLN A 190 -23.35 -15.67 -17.63
C GLN A 190 -23.46 -16.75 -16.53
N PRO A 191 -24.17 -16.48 -15.41
CA PRO A 191 -24.27 -17.42 -14.30
C PRO A 191 -24.95 -18.74 -14.65
N ALA A 192 -26.06 -18.69 -15.40
CA ALA A 192 -26.90 -19.87 -15.60
C ALA A 192 -26.19 -21.06 -16.28
N PRO A 193 -25.45 -20.87 -17.40
CA PRO A 193 -24.71 -21.99 -18.01
C PRO A 193 -23.59 -22.53 -17.12
N LEU A 194 -22.87 -21.64 -16.42
CA LEU A 194 -21.74 -22.01 -15.56
C LEU A 194 -22.20 -22.83 -14.35
N GLU A 195 -23.25 -22.38 -13.67
CA GLU A 195 -23.83 -23.09 -12.52
C GLU A 195 -24.42 -24.44 -12.91
N GLN A 196 -25.09 -24.53 -14.07
CA GLN A 196 -25.64 -25.80 -14.55
C GLN A 196 -24.54 -26.82 -14.80
N ALA A 197 -23.42 -26.40 -15.40
CA ALA A 197 -22.25 -27.25 -15.59
C ALA A 197 -21.66 -27.70 -14.25
N PHE A 198 -21.49 -26.78 -13.30
CA PHE A 198 -20.93 -27.08 -11.98
C PHE A 198 -21.83 -28.00 -11.14
N LYS A 199 -23.15 -27.81 -11.16
CA LYS A 199 -24.13 -28.71 -10.52
C LYS A 199 -24.06 -30.12 -11.10
N LYS A 200 -23.84 -30.25 -12.42
CA LYS A 200 -23.66 -31.56 -13.07
C LYS A 200 -22.32 -32.19 -12.71
N LEU A 201 -21.25 -31.40 -12.66
CA LEU A 201 -19.91 -31.83 -12.28
C LEU A 201 -19.91 -32.40 -10.86
N THR A 202 -20.40 -31.62 -9.89
CA THR A 202 -20.48 -32.01 -8.47
C THR A 202 -21.36 -33.23 -8.24
N LYS A 203 -22.47 -33.37 -8.98
CA LYS A 203 -23.36 -34.55 -8.89
C LYS A 203 -22.73 -35.83 -9.46
N THR A 204 -21.93 -35.72 -10.53
CA THR A 204 -21.41 -36.88 -11.25
C THR A 204 -19.98 -37.25 -10.87
N GLY A 205 -19.18 -36.29 -10.38
CA GLY A 205 -17.74 -36.44 -10.18
C GLY A 205 -16.95 -36.64 -11.48
N LEU A 206 -17.56 -36.36 -12.64
CA LEU A 206 -16.98 -36.60 -13.97
C LEU A 206 -16.87 -35.30 -14.75
N GLU A 207 -16.01 -35.29 -15.77
CA GLU A 207 -15.86 -34.17 -16.70
C GLU A 207 -17.19 -33.82 -17.40
N VAL A 208 -17.47 -32.51 -17.50
CA VAL A 208 -18.70 -31.98 -18.10
C VAL A 208 -18.33 -31.00 -19.22
N THR A 209 -18.76 -31.29 -20.44
CA THR A 209 -18.75 -30.31 -21.54
C THR A 209 -19.92 -29.34 -21.37
N CYS A 210 -19.66 -28.04 -21.55
CA CYS A 210 -20.65 -26.98 -21.47
C CYS A 210 -20.43 -25.89 -22.53
N THR A 211 -21.49 -25.14 -22.79
CA THR A 211 -21.43 -23.94 -23.63
C THR A 211 -21.62 -22.75 -22.72
N LEU A 212 -20.60 -21.89 -22.67
CA LEU A 212 -20.59 -20.68 -21.86
C LEU A 212 -20.85 -19.47 -22.74
N ILE A 213 -21.43 -18.43 -22.17
CA ILE A 213 -21.76 -17.19 -22.86
C ILE A 213 -21.12 -16.06 -22.09
N SER A 214 -20.49 -15.11 -22.78
CA SER A 214 -19.95 -13.90 -22.15
C SER A 214 -21.07 -13.10 -21.47
N ILE A 215 -20.71 -12.32 -20.45
CA ILE A 215 -21.70 -11.57 -19.67
C ILE A 215 -22.49 -10.56 -20.52
N ASP A 216 -21.87 -9.99 -21.55
CA ASP A 216 -22.47 -9.08 -22.52
C ASP A 216 -23.31 -9.81 -23.60
N GLY A 217 -23.25 -11.14 -23.65
CA GLY A 217 -23.93 -11.97 -24.63
C GLY A 217 -23.28 -11.96 -26.02
N ALA A 218 -22.17 -11.26 -26.22
CA ALA A 218 -21.53 -11.09 -27.52
C ALA A 218 -20.80 -12.35 -28.01
N GLN A 219 -20.32 -13.19 -27.08
CA GLN A 219 -19.48 -14.34 -27.38
C GLN A 219 -20.01 -15.62 -26.74
N THR A 220 -19.77 -16.73 -27.43
CA THR A 220 -20.11 -18.07 -26.95
C THR A 220 -18.86 -18.93 -27.00
N TYR A 221 -18.56 -19.60 -25.90
CA TYR A 221 -17.38 -20.41 -25.72
C TYR A 221 -17.78 -21.88 -25.52
N SER A 222 -17.11 -22.79 -26.21
CA SER A 222 -17.17 -24.20 -25.88
C SER A 222 -16.13 -24.49 -24.81
N ALA A 223 -16.54 -25.15 -23.72
CA ALA A 223 -15.67 -25.41 -22.60
C ALA A 223 -15.88 -26.79 -21.98
N ARG A 224 -14.86 -27.27 -21.28
CA ARG A 224 -14.87 -28.51 -20.52
C ARG A 224 -14.53 -28.21 -19.07
N MET A 225 -15.36 -28.70 -18.17
CA MET A 225 -15.20 -28.56 -16.73
C MET A 225 -14.73 -29.89 -16.14
N LYS A 226 -13.61 -29.90 -15.42
CA LYS A 226 -13.04 -31.09 -14.77
C LYS A 226 -12.98 -30.92 -13.24
N PRO A 227 -13.28 -31.99 -12.47
CA PRO A 227 -13.10 -31.95 -11.02
C PRO A 227 -11.60 -32.03 -10.66
N LEU A 228 -11.23 -31.55 -9.48
CA LEU A 228 -9.84 -31.52 -9.00
C LEU A 228 -9.48 -32.70 -8.08
N GLY A 229 -10.19 -33.83 -8.22
CA GLY A 229 -10.04 -34.97 -7.31
C GLY A 229 -10.49 -34.59 -5.90
N ASP A 230 -9.56 -34.60 -4.94
CA ASP A 230 -9.83 -34.32 -3.52
C ASP A 230 -9.80 -32.82 -3.16
N ALA A 231 -9.31 -31.95 -4.06
CA ALA A 231 -9.25 -30.52 -3.82
C ALA A 231 -10.61 -29.83 -4.11
N PRO A 232 -11.01 -28.81 -3.33
CA PRO A 232 -12.22 -28.05 -3.60
C PRO A 232 -12.07 -27.25 -4.91
N GLY A 233 -13.14 -27.13 -5.69
CA GLY A 233 -13.17 -26.33 -6.92
C GLY A 233 -13.21 -27.16 -8.20
N TYR A 234 -12.89 -26.52 -9.33
CA TYR A 234 -12.91 -27.15 -10.65
C TYR A 234 -11.96 -26.46 -11.63
N LEU A 235 -11.52 -27.22 -12.62
CA LEU A 235 -10.77 -26.72 -13.77
C LEU A 235 -11.75 -26.42 -14.92
N LEU A 236 -11.65 -25.25 -15.51
CA LEU A 236 -12.39 -24.84 -16.70
C LEU A 236 -11.41 -24.69 -17.87
N LEU A 237 -11.68 -25.42 -18.95
CA LEU A 237 -10.85 -25.46 -20.15
C LEU A 237 -11.67 -24.92 -21.32
N PHE A 238 -11.23 -23.84 -21.97
CA PHE A 238 -11.86 -23.30 -23.17
C PHE A 238 -11.23 -23.91 -24.42
N ASP A 239 -12.06 -24.32 -25.39
CA ASP A 239 -11.57 -24.88 -26.66
C ASP A 239 -11.16 -23.76 -27.65
N GLU A 240 -10.07 -24.00 -28.40
CA GLU A 240 -9.20 -23.03 -29.13
C GLU A 240 -9.86 -21.98 -30.05
N SER A 241 -11.12 -22.12 -30.48
CA SER A 241 -11.64 -21.34 -31.61
C SER A 241 -12.08 -19.90 -31.30
N SER A 242 -11.73 -19.36 -30.13
CA SER A 242 -12.35 -18.12 -29.61
C SER A 242 -11.37 -17.04 -29.12
N ALA A 243 -10.05 -17.28 -29.20
CA ALA A 243 -9.06 -16.33 -28.71
C ALA A 243 -8.23 -15.74 -29.85
N ASN A 244 -8.48 -14.48 -30.21
CA ASN A 244 -7.58 -13.69 -31.06
C ASN A 244 -6.39 -13.27 -30.20
N ILE A 245 -5.35 -14.10 -30.11
CA ILE A 245 -4.16 -13.83 -29.29
C ILE A 245 -2.96 -13.61 -30.20
N ALA A 246 -2.21 -12.54 -29.94
CA ALA A 246 -0.97 -12.23 -30.64
C ALA A 246 0.08 -13.35 -30.42
N PRO A 247 0.79 -13.84 -31.46
CA PRO A 247 1.72 -14.97 -31.37
C PRO A 247 2.83 -14.83 -30.32
N ASP A 248 3.18 -13.59 -29.99
CA ASP A 248 4.36 -13.10 -29.29
C ASP A 248 4.08 -12.53 -27.88
N ALA A 249 2.82 -12.59 -27.42
CA ALA A 249 2.47 -12.18 -26.06
C ALA A 249 3.09 -13.14 -25.02
N ALA A 250 3.66 -12.58 -23.94
CA ALA A 250 4.13 -13.36 -22.79
C ALA A 250 2.96 -14.13 -22.17
N ARG A 251 3.17 -15.40 -21.84
CA ARG A 251 2.13 -16.31 -21.33
C ARG A 251 2.46 -16.77 -19.90
N PRO A 252 2.53 -15.87 -18.90
CA PRO A 252 2.74 -16.27 -17.52
C PRO A 252 1.50 -16.99 -16.98
N LEU A 253 1.73 -17.99 -16.12
CA LEU A 253 0.69 -18.62 -15.33
C LEU A 253 0.46 -17.78 -14.07
N VAL A 254 -0.74 -17.25 -13.89
CA VAL A 254 -1.09 -16.41 -12.74
C VAL A 254 -1.93 -17.24 -11.78
N TYR A 255 -1.54 -17.31 -10.49
CA TYR A 255 -2.24 -18.14 -9.52
C TYR A 255 -2.03 -17.71 -8.07
N ASP A 256 -3.02 -18.05 -7.24
CA ASP A 256 -2.90 -18.07 -5.78
C ASP A 256 -3.83 -19.17 -5.24
N PHE A 257 -3.25 -20.31 -4.84
CA PHE A 257 -4.03 -21.47 -4.39
C PHE A 257 -4.68 -21.28 -3.01
N ASP A 258 -4.24 -20.31 -2.22
CA ASP A 258 -4.84 -20.01 -0.92
C ASP A 258 -6.30 -19.53 -1.11
N LEU A 259 -6.63 -18.99 -2.29
CA LEU A 259 -7.98 -18.59 -2.68
C LEU A 259 -8.98 -19.76 -2.82
N LEU A 260 -8.53 -21.02 -2.93
CA LEU A 260 -9.43 -22.19 -3.01
C LEU A 260 -10.27 -22.39 -1.73
N HIS A 261 -9.75 -21.90 -0.61
CA HIS A 261 -10.33 -22.05 0.72
C HIS A 261 -10.94 -20.75 1.24
N SER A 262 -10.96 -19.69 0.42
CA SER A 262 -11.47 -18.38 0.82
C SER A 262 -12.99 -18.31 0.65
N ASP A 263 -13.70 -18.42 1.76
CA ASP A 263 -15.17 -18.27 1.85
C ASP A 263 -15.62 -16.80 1.90
N ALA A 264 -14.71 -15.83 1.76
CA ALA A 264 -14.96 -14.43 2.12
C ALA A 264 -16.00 -13.75 1.22
N GLU A 265 -17.25 -13.79 1.67
CA GLU A 265 -18.28 -12.74 1.55
C GLU A 265 -18.17 -11.72 2.71
N ASP A 266 -17.06 -11.74 3.45
CA ASP A 266 -16.86 -10.92 4.64
C ASP A 266 -16.67 -9.43 4.30
N ARG A 267 -17.18 -8.59 5.18
CA ARG A 267 -17.02 -7.15 5.09
C ARG A 267 -15.52 -6.80 5.26
N PHE A 268 -15.04 -5.86 4.44
CA PHE A 268 -13.63 -5.43 4.44
C PHE A 268 -13.07 -5.09 5.82
N ASP A 269 -13.89 -4.60 6.75
CA ASP A 269 -13.46 -4.15 8.08
C ASP A 269 -12.99 -5.26 9.02
N THR A 270 -13.46 -6.51 8.84
CA THR A 270 -13.10 -7.65 9.70
C THR A 270 -12.08 -8.60 9.08
N LEU A 271 -11.78 -8.43 7.79
CA LEU A 271 -10.80 -9.25 7.09
C LEU A 271 -9.39 -8.99 7.62
N ALA A 272 -8.61 -10.06 7.73
CA ALA A 272 -7.19 -9.96 8.03
C ALA A 272 -6.49 -9.20 6.90
N LEU A 273 -5.53 -8.33 7.26
CA LEU A 273 -4.76 -7.55 6.28
C LEU A 273 -4.07 -8.42 5.23
N SER A 274 -3.68 -9.64 5.63
CA SER A 274 -3.06 -10.61 4.75
C SER A 274 -4.01 -11.18 3.71
N ASP A 275 -5.32 -11.11 3.90
CA ASP A 275 -6.31 -11.82 3.06
C ASP A 275 -7.04 -10.85 2.12
N LEU A 276 -6.69 -9.56 2.20
CA LEU A 276 -7.26 -8.51 1.39
C LEU A 276 -6.67 -8.50 -0.01
N CYS A 277 -7.54 -8.22 -0.98
CA CYS A 277 -7.12 -7.76 -2.29
C CYS A 277 -6.92 -6.24 -2.25
N PHE A 278 -5.77 -5.77 -2.69
CA PHE A 278 -5.49 -4.36 -2.90
C PHE A 278 -5.29 -4.08 -4.39
N VAL A 279 -5.73 -2.91 -4.82
CA VAL A 279 -5.33 -2.31 -6.10
C VAL A 279 -4.57 -1.05 -5.78
N VAL A 280 -3.26 -1.10 -6.03
CA VAL A 280 -2.36 0.03 -5.83
C VAL A 280 -2.27 0.78 -7.14
N PHE A 281 -2.52 2.08 -7.13
CA PHE A 281 -2.55 2.87 -8.35
C PHE A 281 -1.92 4.25 -8.14
N ASP A 282 -1.59 4.86 -9.27
CA ASP A 282 -1.08 6.21 -9.40
C ASP A 282 -1.61 6.83 -10.70
N THR A 283 -1.69 8.17 -10.74
CA THR A 283 -2.10 8.90 -11.94
C THR A 283 -1.10 9.99 -12.30
N GLU A 284 -0.81 10.12 -13.59
CA GLU A 284 -0.11 11.28 -14.13
C GLU A 284 -1.13 12.25 -14.69
N THR A 285 -0.88 13.55 -14.53
CA THR A 285 -1.85 14.60 -14.80
C THR A 285 -1.25 15.78 -15.55
N THR A 286 -2.09 16.58 -16.21
CA THR A 286 -1.66 17.83 -16.86
C THR A 286 -1.21 18.89 -15.86
N GLY A 287 -1.52 18.73 -14.57
CA GLY A 287 -1.16 19.65 -13.48
C GLY A 287 -1.78 19.24 -12.16
N LEU A 288 -1.54 20.02 -11.10
CA LEU A 288 -1.85 19.63 -9.72
C LEU A 288 -3.25 20.04 -9.22
N LEU A 289 -4.11 20.60 -10.08
CA LEU A 289 -5.42 21.12 -9.65
C LEU A 289 -6.57 20.25 -10.21
N PRO A 290 -7.17 19.35 -9.40
CA PRO A 290 -8.24 18.45 -9.87
C PRO A 290 -9.50 19.15 -10.41
N HIS A 291 -9.65 20.46 -10.26
CA HIS A 291 -10.77 21.23 -10.79
C HIS A 291 -10.48 21.88 -12.16
N LYS A 292 -9.22 21.83 -12.64
CA LYS A 292 -8.76 22.47 -13.89
C LYS A 292 -7.94 21.55 -14.79
N ASP A 293 -7.13 20.68 -14.18
CA ASP A 293 -6.25 19.76 -14.87
C ASP A 293 -6.95 18.43 -15.17
N GLU A 294 -6.33 17.57 -15.97
CA GLU A 294 -6.87 16.28 -16.40
C GLU A 294 -5.84 15.14 -16.26
N ILE A 295 -6.32 13.91 -16.19
CA ILE A 295 -5.47 12.70 -16.14
C ILE A 295 -4.92 12.42 -17.54
N VAL A 296 -3.64 12.05 -17.62
CA VAL A 296 -2.95 11.64 -18.86
C VAL A 296 -2.47 10.18 -18.84
N GLN A 297 -2.36 9.57 -17.66
CA GLN A 297 -2.03 8.15 -17.51
C GLN A 297 -2.62 7.59 -16.21
N ILE A 298 -3.03 6.32 -16.24
CA ILE A 298 -3.42 5.54 -15.06
C ILE A 298 -2.53 4.30 -15.03
N GLY A 299 -1.82 4.12 -13.92
CA GLY A 299 -1.02 2.93 -13.64
C GLY A 299 -1.57 2.22 -12.42
N ALA A 300 -1.75 0.90 -12.48
CA ALA A 300 -2.23 0.14 -11.33
C ALA A 300 -1.67 -1.28 -11.31
N VAL A 301 -1.53 -1.84 -10.11
CA VAL A 301 -1.11 -3.22 -9.89
C VAL A 301 -1.94 -3.86 -8.79
N ARG A 302 -2.16 -5.17 -8.89
CA ARG A 302 -2.88 -5.92 -7.86
C ARG A 302 -1.93 -6.54 -6.84
N VAL A 303 -2.34 -6.47 -5.58
CA VAL A 303 -1.73 -7.21 -4.48
C VAL A 303 -2.79 -8.15 -3.92
N VAL A 304 -2.52 -9.45 -3.94
CA VAL A 304 -3.40 -10.49 -3.41
C VAL A 304 -2.59 -11.28 -2.41
N ASN A 305 -3.18 -11.55 -1.24
CA ASN A 305 -2.54 -12.27 -0.16
C ASN A 305 -1.17 -11.71 0.27
N GLY A 306 -1.04 -10.39 0.28
CA GLY A 306 0.21 -9.69 0.58
C GLY A 306 1.31 -9.84 -0.47
N ARG A 307 0.99 -10.29 -1.69
CA ARG A 307 1.94 -10.45 -2.81
C ARG A 307 1.47 -9.68 -4.03
N ILE A 308 2.40 -9.01 -4.72
CA ILE A 308 2.11 -8.41 -6.03
C ILE A 308 1.83 -9.53 -7.02
N VAL A 309 0.70 -9.47 -7.72
CA VAL A 309 0.32 -10.47 -8.71
C VAL A 309 0.95 -10.10 -10.05
N GLU A 310 1.93 -10.91 -10.47
CA GLU A 310 2.57 -10.75 -11.77
C GLU A 310 1.53 -10.91 -12.90
N GLY A 311 1.56 -10.00 -13.88
CA GLY A 311 0.62 -9.99 -15.01
C GLY A 311 -0.71 -9.26 -14.74
N GLU A 312 -1.01 -8.88 -13.50
CA GLU A 312 -2.19 -8.07 -13.18
C GLU A 312 -1.82 -6.61 -12.96
N GLN A 313 -1.57 -5.95 -14.09
CA GLN A 313 -1.16 -4.56 -14.15
C GLN A 313 -1.99 -3.82 -15.20
N LEU A 314 -2.35 -2.58 -14.88
CA LEU A 314 -2.97 -1.66 -15.81
C LEU A 314 -1.96 -0.54 -16.09
N ASP A 315 -1.68 -0.29 -17.35
CA ASP A 315 -0.89 0.86 -17.81
C ASP A 315 -1.58 1.47 -19.02
N MET A 316 -2.27 2.58 -18.78
CA MET A 316 -3.17 3.17 -19.76
C MET A 316 -2.89 4.66 -19.89
N LEU A 317 -2.53 5.08 -21.10
CA LEU A 317 -2.57 6.49 -21.48
C LEU A 317 -4.03 6.94 -21.61
N VAL A 318 -4.28 8.18 -21.24
CA VAL A 318 -5.60 8.80 -21.27
C VAL A 318 -5.52 10.08 -22.09
N ASP A 319 -6.44 10.26 -23.03
CA ASP A 319 -6.59 11.54 -23.73
C ASP A 319 -7.22 12.56 -22.76
N PRO A 320 -6.47 13.59 -22.32
CA PRO A 320 -7.00 14.60 -21.40
C PRO A 320 -8.00 15.55 -22.08
N GLY A 321 -8.14 15.52 -23.42
CA GLY A 321 -8.97 16.45 -24.18
C GLY A 321 -8.46 17.89 -24.17
N MET A 322 -7.20 18.10 -23.76
CA MET A 322 -6.53 19.40 -23.69
C MET A 322 -5.01 19.25 -23.92
N PRO A 323 -4.31 20.31 -24.34
CA PRO A 323 -2.85 20.25 -24.50
C PRO A 323 -2.14 19.96 -23.18
N ILE A 324 -1.19 19.02 -23.18
CA ILE A 324 -0.39 18.67 -22.01
C ILE A 324 0.71 19.73 -21.81
N PRO A 325 0.77 20.41 -20.65
CA PRO A 325 1.80 21.40 -20.38
C PRO A 325 3.22 20.81 -20.41
N ALA A 326 4.16 21.52 -21.04
CA ALA A 326 5.55 21.10 -21.14
C ALA A 326 6.24 20.86 -19.76
N ALA A 327 5.77 21.55 -18.71
CA ALA A 327 6.25 21.33 -17.35
C ALA A 327 5.90 19.92 -16.84
N SER A 328 4.67 19.47 -17.08
CA SER A 328 4.18 18.14 -16.69
C SER A 328 4.85 17.06 -17.52
N THR A 329 4.93 17.23 -18.85
CA THR A 329 5.71 16.34 -19.75
C THR A 329 7.17 16.20 -19.31
N LYS A 330 7.80 17.26 -18.78
CA LYS A 330 9.18 17.17 -18.29
C LYS A 330 9.33 16.23 -17.10
N VAL A 331 8.28 16.09 -16.28
CA VAL A 331 8.23 15.16 -15.15
C VAL A 331 7.91 13.76 -15.67
N HIS A 332 6.69 13.56 -16.16
CA HIS A 332 6.13 12.23 -16.43
C HIS A 332 6.35 11.68 -17.85
N LYS A 333 7.01 12.45 -18.71
CA LYS A 333 7.40 12.11 -20.11
C LYS A 333 6.25 11.89 -21.10
N VAL A 334 5.01 11.74 -20.65
CA VAL A 334 3.82 11.75 -21.52
C VAL A 334 3.65 13.09 -22.25
N ASN A 335 3.41 13.02 -23.55
CA ASN A 335 3.20 14.18 -24.42
C ASN A 335 1.97 13.97 -25.33
N ASP A 336 1.50 15.03 -25.98
CA ASP A 336 0.26 15.03 -26.78
C ASP A 336 0.24 13.95 -27.87
N ARG A 337 1.40 13.60 -28.45
CA ARG A 337 1.49 12.57 -29.48
C ARG A 337 1.25 11.16 -28.92
N MET A 338 1.63 10.92 -27.66
CA MET A 338 1.45 9.61 -27.03
C MET A 338 -0.02 9.32 -26.71
N VAL A 339 -0.79 10.36 -26.36
CA VAL A 339 -2.20 10.24 -26.00
C VAL A 339 -3.14 10.35 -27.20
N GLU A 340 -2.60 10.57 -28.41
CA GLU A 340 -3.39 10.63 -29.64
C GLU A 340 -4.07 9.29 -29.92
N GLY A 341 -5.41 9.27 -29.88
CA GLY A 341 -6.21 8.06 -30.05
C GLY A 341 -6.29 7.17 -28.80
N ALA A 342 -5.72 7.61 -27.67
CA ALA A 342 -5.92 6.98 -26.37
C ALA A 342 -7.39 7.15 -25.90
N PRO A 343 -7.90 6.25 -25.03
CA PRO A 343 -9.25 6.40 -24.47
C PRO A 343 -9.38 7.69 -23.66
N ASP A 344 -10.60 8.24 -23.62
CA ASP A 344 -10.90 9.34 -22.71
C ASP A 344 -11.03 8.85 -21.26
N ILE A 345 -11.07 9.80 -20.31
CA ILE A 345 -11.21 9.47 -18.88
C ILE A 345 -12.50 8.72 -18.53
N GLY A 346 -13.55 8.83 -19.34
CA GLY A 346 -14.78 8.08 -19.14
C GLY A 346 -14.58 6.59 -19.39
N GLU A 347 -13.85 6.23 -20.45
CA GLU A 347 -13.48 4.85 -20.76
C GLU A 347 -12.36 4.33 -19.85
N ALA A 348 -11.24 5.04 -19.76
CA ALA A 348 -10.10 4.63 -18.95
C ALA A 348 -10.47 4.45 -17.47
N GLY A 349 -11.29 5.36 -16.93
CA GLY A 349 -11.81 5.28 -15.58
C GLY A 349 -12.73 4.09 -15.33
N ARG A 350 -13.55 3.68 -16.31
CA ARG A 350 -14.38 2.47 -16.21
C ARG A 350 -13.52 1.21 -16.18
N VAL A 351 -12.49 1.15 -17.03
CA VAL A 351 -11.56 0.03 -17.05
C VAL A 351 -10.84 -0.08 -15.70
N PHE A 352 -10.36 1.04 -15.15
CA PHE A 352 -9.73 1.07 -13.84
C PHE A 352 -10.70 0.69 -12.71
N HIS A 353 -11.94 1.22 -12.72
CA HIS A 353 -12.96 0.85 -11.73
C HIS A 353 -13.26 -0.65 -11.74
N GLN A 354 -13.41 -1.22 -12.93
CA GLN A 354 -13.59 -2.67 -13.07
C GLN A 354 -12.38 -3.43 -12.55
N PHE A 355 -11.16 -2.97 -12.86
CA PHE A 355 -9.92 -3.56 -12.35
C PHE A 355 -9.79 -3.49 -10.82
N ALA A 356 -10.35 -2.46 -10.18
CA ALA A 356 -10.35 -2.24 -8.74
C ALA A 356 -11.49 -2.93 -7.97
N ARG A 357 -12.50 -3.47 -8.65
CA ARG A 357 -13.68 -4.07 -8.01
C ARG A 357 -13.30 -5.14 -6.97
N ASN A 358 -14.00 -5.13 -5.84
CA ASN A 358 -13.80 -6.03 -4.70
C ASN A 358 -12.38 -5.96 -4.09
N ALA A 359 -11.75 -4.78 -4.16
CA ALA A 359 -10.45 -4.53 -3.56
C ALA A 359 -10.42 -3.22 -2.77
N VAL A 360 -9.44 -3.12 -1.88
CA VAL A 360 -9.05 -1.85 -1.26
C VAL A 360 -8.19 -1.07 -2.26
N ILE A 361 -8.60 0.15 -2.57
CA ILE A 361 -7.80 1.05 -3.40
C ILE A 361 -6.68 1.64 -2.55
N VAL A 362 -5.46 1.64 -3.08
CA VAL A 362 -4.27 2.16 -2.41
C VAL A 362 -3.55 3.14 -3.32
N ALA A 363 -3.18 4.30 -2.78
CA ALA A 363 -2.35 5.28 -3.49
C ALA A 363 -1.41 5.98 -2.51
N HIS A 364 -0.47 6.78 -3.04
CA HIS A 364 0.44 7.59 -2.25
C HIS A 364 -0.03 9.05 -2.32
N ASN A 365 -0.65 9.56 -1.24
CA ASN A 365 -1.52 10.76 -1.28
C ASN A 365 -2.82 10.53 -2.05
N ALA A 366 -3.56 9.48 -1.66
CA ALA A 366 -4.78 9.03 -2.30
C ALA A 366 -5.86 10.12 -2.53
N PRO A 367 -6.03 11.15 -1.68
CA PRO A 367 -6.99 12.22 -1.96
C PRO A 367 -6.76 12.93 -3.29
N PHE A 368 -5.51 13.07 -3.72
CA PHE A 368 -5.16 13.71 -4.99
C PHE A 368 -5.73 12.94 -6.17
N ASP A 369 -5.33 11.69 -6.36
CA ASP A 369 -5.78 10.84 -7.47
C ASP A 369 -7.29 10.61 -7.44
N MET A 370 -7.83 10.36 -6.24
CA MET A 370 -9.26 10.12 -6.08
C MET A 370 -10.11 11.36 -6.36
N ALA A 371 -9.57 12.57 -6.21
CA ALA A 371 -10.28 13.79 -6.58
C ALA A 371 -10.53 13.87 -8.09
N PHE A 372 -9.54 13.51 -8.91
CA PHE A 372 -9.71 13.43 -10.37
C PHE A 372 -10.73 12.35 -10.77
N LEU A 373 -10.61 11.14 -10.20
CA LEU A 373 -11.52 10.03 -10.52
C LEU A 373 -12.97 10.33 -10.09
N ARG A 374 -13.18 10.90 -8.90
CA ARG A 374 -14.51 11.26 -8.40
C ARG A 374 -15.15 12.38 -9.19
N ARG A 375 -14.38 13.35 -9.69
CA ARG A 375 -14.89 14.41 -10.58
C ARG A 375 -15.57 13.83 -11.81
N HIS A 376 -15.00 12.76 -12.36
CA HIS A 376 -15.47 12.11 -13.58
C HIS A 376 -16.42 10.92 -13.36
N ALA A 377 -16.81 10.62 -12.13
CA ALA A 377 -17.66 9.47 -11.78
C ALA A 377 -18.96 9.40 -12.61
N LYS A 378 -19.60 10.55 -12.86
CA LYS A 378 -20.81 10.63 -13.72
C LYS A 378 -20.53 10.31 -15.19
N ARG A 379 -19.37 10.72 -15.73
CA ARG A 379 -18.95 10.44 -17.11
C ARG A 379 -18.57 8.97 -17.27
N MET A 380 -17.98 8.38 -16.23
CA MET A 380 -17.66 6.97 -16.14
C MET A 380 -18.92 6.10 -15.90
N ASN A 381 -20.00 6.66 -15.34
CA ASN A 381 -21.17 5.92 -14.86
C ASN A 381 -20.79 4.87 -13.80
N VAL A 382 -19.99 5.26 -12.82
CA VAL A 382 -19.52 4.42 -11.71
C VAL A 382 -19.62 5.16 -10.38
N ASP A 383 -19.74 4.40 -9.31
CA ASP A 383 -19.62 4.90 -7.94
C ASP A 383 -18.29 4.44 -7.34
N TRP A 384 -17.53 5.37 -6.75
CA TRP A 384 -16.26 5.08 -6.07
C TRP A 384 -16.49 4.81 -4.57
N ASP A 385 -17.12 3.68 -4.28
CA ASP A 385 -17.48 3.18 -2.94
C ASP A 385 -16.37 2.31 -2.29
N HIS A 386 -15.25 2.18 -2.97
CA HIS A 386 -14.15 1.32 -2.54
C HIS A 386 -13.55 1.84 -1.22
N PRO A 387 -13.15 0.93 -0.31
CA PRO A 387 -12.29 1.32 0.80
C PRO A 387 -10.96 1.85 0.26
N ILE A 388 -10.45 2.94 0.85
CA ILE A 388 -9.22 3.62 0.43
C ILE A 388 -8.19 3.52 1.54
N LEU A 389 -6.95 3.24 1.16
CA LEU A 389 -5.78 3.24 2.04
C LEU A 389 -4.70 4.16 1.46
N ASP A 390 -4.13 5.01 2.30
CA ASP A 390 -3.10 5.95 1.89
C ASP A 390 -1.74 5.55 2.46
N THR A 391 -0.75 5.33 1.59
CA THR A 391 0.59 4.93 2.02
C THR A 391 1.37 6.04 2.75
N VAL A 392 1.00 7.32 2.58
CA VAL A 392 1.52 8.44 3.40
C VAL A 392 1.08 8.23 4.85
N LEU A 393 -0.20 7.94 5.07
CA LEU A 393 -0.75 7.70 6.41
C LEU A 393 -0.20 6.40 7.02
N LEU A 394 -0.04 5.34 6.23
CA LEU A 394 0.62 4.12 6.68
C LEU A 394 2.07 4.40 7.10
N SER A 395 2.79 5.19 6.30
CA SER A 395 4.15 5.60 6.62
C SER A 395 4.19 6.41 7.92
N ALA A 396 3.24 7.31 8.15
CA ALA A 396 3.15 8.07 9.39
C ALA A 396 2.85 7.18 10.60
N VAL A 397 1.95 6.20 10.45
CA VAL A 397 1.67 5.22 11.50
C VAL A 397 2.93 4.42 11.83
N LEU A 398 3.65 3.90 10.84
CA LEU A 398 4.79 3.00 11.07
C LEU A 398 6.07 3.72 11.50
N PHE A 399 6.37 4.88 10.92
CA PHE A 399 7.64 5.58 11.06
C PHE A 399 7.53 6.87 11.89
N GLY A 400 6.32 7.38 12.13
CA GLY A 400 6.05 8.59 12.90
C GLY A 400 5.73 9.79 12.01
N ALA A 401 4.77 10.63 12.43
CA ALA A 401 4.21 11.71 11.63
C ALA A 401 5.18 12.86 11.29
N SER A 402 6.32 12.95 11.99
CA SER A 402 7.32 13.99 11.75
C SER A 402 8.37 13.62 10.72
N ASP A 403 8.34 12.39 10.19
CA ASP A 403 9.28 11.95 9.16
C ASP A 403 8.85 12.42 7.77
N GLN A 404 9.76 12.35 6.80
CA GLN A 404 9.42 12.57 5.41
C GLN A 404 8.64 11.36 4.86
N HIS A 405 7.50 11.66 4.25
CA HIS A 405 6.55 10.67 3.74
C HIS A 405 6.34 10.76 2.23
N THR A 406 7.28 11.34 1.49
CA THR A 406 7.28 11.26 0.02
C THR A 406 7.55 9.82 -0.42
N LEU A 407 7.17 9.48 -1.65
CA LEU A 407 7.40 8.15 -2.20
C LEU A 407 8.90 7.82 -2.22
N ASP A 408 9.76 8.79 -2.58
CA ASP A 408 11.22 8.65 -2.50
C ASP A 408 11.70 8.30 -1.10
N ALA A 409 11.29 9.06 -0.09
CA ALA A 409 11.71 8.83 1.29
C ALA A 409 11.22 7.47 1.80
N LEU A 410 10.03 7.02 1.35
CA LEU A 410 9.50 5.71 1.69
C LEU A 410 10.27 4.58 0.98
N CYS A 411 10.58 4.74 -0.32
CA CYS A 411 11.35 3.79 -1.09
C CYS A 411 12.77 3.64 -0.55
N ASP A 412 13.45 4.74 -0.26
CA ASP A 412 14.78 4.74 0.36
C ASP A 412 14.77 4.00 1.69
N ARG A 413 13.78 4.31 2.55
CA ARG A 413 13.64 3.69 3.87
C ARG A 413 13.37 2.19 3.79
N LEU A 414 12.64 1.75 2.78
CA LEU A 414 12.26 0.35 2.58
C LEU A 414 13.17 -0.42 1.62
N GLN A 415 14.25 0.22 1.14
CA GLN A 415 15.21 -0.30 0.16
C GLN A 415 14.53 -0.78 -1.12
N ILE A 416 13.59 0.02 -1.63
CA ILE A 416 12.90 -0.20 -2.89
C ILE A 416 13.64 0.57 -3.98
N THR A 417 14.09 -0.14 -5.00
CA THR A 417 14.75 0.48 -6.16
C THR A 417 13.73 0.64 -7.28
N ILE A 418 13.53 1.88 -7.73
CA ILE A 418 12.74 2.19 -8.92
C ILE A 418 13.73 2.50 -10.04
N PRO A 419 13.69 1.76 -11.16
CA PRO A 419 14.47 2.13 -12.34
C PRO A 419 14.16 3.57 -12.76
N GLU A 420 15.19 4.37 -13.04
CA GLU A 420 15.01 5.81 -13.34
C GLU A 420 14.08 6.06 -14.53
N ASN A 421 14.04 5.13 -15.51
CA ASN A 421 13.17 5.19 -16.67
C ASN A 421 11.69 4.86 -16.37
N LEU A 422 11.40 4.26 -15.22
CA LEU A 422 10.05 3.97 -14.75
C LEU A 422 9.57 4.98 -13.71
N ARG A 423 10.49 5.77 -13.12
CA ARG A 423 10.10 6.78 -12.15
C ARG A 423 9.34 7.92 -12.81
N HIS A 424 8.29 8.41 -12.14
CA HIS A 424 7.35 9.37 -12.73
C HIS A 424 6.66 8.81 -13.97
N THR A 425 6.38 7.51 -13.94
CA THR A 425 5.35 6.93 -14.78
C THR A 425 4.31 6.38 -13.83
N ALA A 426 3.04 6.48 -14.22
CA ALA A 426 1.96 6.02 -13.34
C ALA A 426 2.16 4.55 -12.95
N LEU A 427 2.59 3.68 -13.88
CA LEU A 427 2.85 2.28 -13.58
C LEU A 427 4.05 2.10 -12.64
N GLY A 428 5.15 2.80 -12.88
CA GLY A 428 6.36 2.68 -12.05
C GLY A 428 6.14 3.13 -10.62
N ASP A 429 5.42 4.24 -10.42
CA ASP A 429 5.11 4.78 -9.10
C ASP A 429 4.05 3.90 -8.38
N ALA A 430 3.08 3.33 -9.11
CA ALA A 430 2.16 2.31 -8.57
C ALA A 430 2.88 1.02 -8.12
N VAL A 431 3.84 0.52 -8.91
CA VAL A 431 4.67 -0.64 -8.56
C VAL A 431 5.49 -0.36 -7.30
N ALA A 432 6.14 0.81 -7.22
CA ALA A 432 6.92 1.20 -6.06
C ALA A 432 6.05 1.29 -4.80
N THR A 433 4.88 1.90 -4.94
CA THR A 433 3.87 2.01 -3.86
C THR A 433 3.39 0.63 -3.42
N ALA A 434 3.21 -0.31 -4.35
CA ALA A 434 2.81 -1.68 -4.03
C ALA A 434 3.90 -2.46 -3.29
N GLN A 435 5.16 -2.31 -3.70
CA GLN A 435 6.30 -2.89 -2.98
C GLN A 435 6.40 -2.30 -1.56
N ALA A 436 6.17 -1.00 -1.40
CA ALA A 436 6.12 -0.35 -0.10
C ALA A 436 4.98 -0.91 0.75
N LEU A 437 3.78 -1.04 0.19
CA LEU A 437 2.62 -1.64 0.87
C LEU A 437 2.94 -3.06 1.36
N VAL A 438 3.44 -3.94 0.48
CA VAL A 438 3.78 -5.33 0.82
C VAL A 438 4.80 -5.41 1.96
N LYS A 439 5.79 -4.53 1.98
CA LYS A 439 6.76 -4.43 3.09
C LYS A 439 6.15 -3.88 4.39
N MET A 440 5.19 -2.96 4.29
CA MET A 440 4.52 -2.35 5.45
C MET A 440 3.47 -3.27 6.09
N LEU A 441 2.78 -4.12 5.34
CA LEU A 441 1.75 -5.05 5.85
C LEU A 441 2.24 -5.90 7.05
N PRO A 442 3.36 -6.64 6.99
CA PRO A 442 3.84 -7.42 8.14
C PRO A 442 4.33 -6.52 9.30
N MET A 443 4.79 -5.29 9.01
CA MET A 443 5.15 -4.32 10.05
C MET A 443 3.93 -3.81 10.83
N LEU A 444 2.79 -3.63 10.16
CA LEU A 444 1.51 -3.28 10.80
C LEU A 444 1.02 -4.41 11.69
N GLN A 445 1.08 -5.65 11.19
CA GLN A 445 0.76 -6.85 11.98
C GLN A 445 1.63 -6.97 13.22
N ALA A 446 2.94 -6.71 13.10
CA ALA A 446 3.87 -6.70 14.24
C ALA A 446 3.58 -5.57 15.27
N ARG A 447 2.82 -4.54 14.90
CA ARG A 447 2.28 -3.53 15.82
C ARG A 447 0.92 -3.90 16.41
N GLY A 448 0.41 -5.09 16.12
CA GLY A 448 -0.88 -5.59 16.59
C GLY A 448 -2.09 -5.16 15.76
N MET A 449 -1.87 -4.56 14.58
CA MET A 449 -2.95 -4.24 13.63
C MET A 449 -3.06 -5.40 12.64
N THR A 450 -4.03 -6.29 12.86
CA THR A 450 -4.20 -7.52 12.05
C THR A 450 -5.36 -7.41 11.08
N THR A 451 -6.30 -6.48 11.31
CA THR A 451 -7.49 -6.26 10.46
C THR A 451 -7.45 -4.92 9.74
N PHE A 452 -8.23 -4.79 8.66
CA PHE A 452 -8.37 -3.51 7.94
C PHE A 452 -8.92 -2.39 8.84
N GLY A 453 -9.93 -2.70 9.67
CA GLY A 453 -10.57 -1.73 10.54
C GLY A 453 -9.59 -1.05 11.51
N GLU A 454 -8.69 -1.83 12.11
CA GLU A 454 -7.64 -1.34 13.01
C GLU A 454 -6.66 -0.40 12.30
N VAL A 455 -6.28 -0.71 11.07
CA VAL A 455 -5.40 0.15 10.25
C VAL A 455 -6.09 1.46 9.91
N ILE A 456 -7.37 1.43 9.54
CA ILE A 456 -8.14 2.64 9.26
C ILE A 456 -8.30 3.50 10.52
N GLU A 457 -8.52 2.91 11.69
CA GLU A 457 -8.57 3.65 12.94
C GLU A 457 -7.23 4.32 13.28
N ALA A 458 -6.11 3.63 13.06
CA ALA A 458 -4.78 4.18 13.27
C ALA A 458 -4.47 5.35 12.32
N THR A 459 -4.79 5.21 11.04
CA THR A 459 -4.51 6.24 10.02
C THR A 459 -5.35 7.52 10.22
N ARG A 460 -6.57 7.42 10.74
CA ARG A 460 -7.41 8.60 11.09
C ARG A 460 -6.72 9.58 12.04
N LYS A 461 -5.83 9.12 12.91
CA LYS A 461 -5.06 9.97 13.84
C LYS A 461 -4.08 10.90 13.12
N HIS A 462 -3.76 10.59 11.86
CA HIS A 462 -2.78 11.29 11.04
C HIS A 462 -3.40 12.03 9.84
N GLY A 463 -4.74 12.09 9.73
CA GLY A 463 -5.42 12.65 8.56
C GLY A 463 -5.04 14.09 8.18
N ARG A 464 -4.59 14.90 9.15
CA ARG A 464 -4.09 16.28 8.91
C ARG A 464 -2.90 16.35 7.95
N LEU A 465 -2.08 15.29 7.89
CA LEU A 465 -0.94 15.25 6.96
C LEU A 465 -1.39 15.38 5.50
N LEU A 466 -2.57 14.87 5.16
CA LEU A 466 -3.09 14.98 3.79
C LEU A 466 -3.64 16.38 3.49
N GLU A 467 -4.10 17.12 4.51
CA GLU A 467 -4.51 18.52 4.33
C GLU A 467 -3.30 19.42 4.07
N ASP A 468 -2.14 19.14 4.68
CA ASP A 468 -0.92 19.92 4.50
C ASP A 468 -0.19 19.63 3.17
N LEU A 469 -0.47 18.47 2.55
CA LEU A 469 0.13 18.03 1.29
C LEU A 469 -0.63 18.47 0.04
N ASN A 470 -1.91 18.85 0.17
CA ASN A 470 -2.80 19.26 -0.92
C ASN A 470 -3.04 20.77 -0.90
#